data_AF-A0A956DAI3-F1
#
_entry.id   AF-A0A956DAI3-F1
#
_cell.length_a   1.000
_cell.length_b   1.000
_cell.length_c   1.000
_cell.angle_alpha   90.00
_cell.angle_beta   90.00
_cell.angle_gamma   90.00
#
_symmetry.space_group_name_H-M   'P 1'
#
loop_
_entity.id
_entity.type
_entity.pdbx_description
1 polymer ?
#
loop_
_entity_poly.entity_id
_entity_poly.type
_entity_poly.pdbx_seq_one_letter_code
_entity_poly.pdbx_strand_id
1 'polypeptide(L)'
;RLEVEGTIRAGGMCTGNARFRAGKDLYAGRGVSVDRLHVGGLVHVPDGAAYDVRTFEEVGGVVREPVDVDTPCDCEPSRLLDIDAVVASYRDDNDDAMAGLSPGQLGEGDGRSVTLDCGRYYFDRIAGGSLELVIRGRVAIFVASDFSLTGPFVVRFEPGGELDLFVDGNVVAMDTWTVGDPDRPSRLRLYVGGAGTFDLGAGGAIAAHVYAPRAELVTPGALELYGSLFARRMAVSGPLTVHYDEAILDAGDSCPMPGTCSSCRDCGNQACVDGACGLCRSDADCCAPLVCAAGRCIPEPF
;
A
#
# COMPACT_ATOMS: atom_id res chain seq x y z
N ARG A 1 0.84 -22.68 7.52
CA ARG A 1 0.25 -22.23 8.81
C ARG A 1 -0.36 -20.87 8.53
N LEU A 2 -1.62 -20.64 8.88
CA LEU A 2 -2.27 -19.33 8.80
C LEU A 2 -2.53 -18.87 10.23
N GLU A 3 -2.09 -17.66 10.57
CA GLU A 3 -2.40 -17.04 11.87
C GLU A 3 -2.82 -15.60 11.68
N VAL A 4 -3.93 -15.24 12.32
CA VAL A 4 -4.45 -13.89 12.40
C VAL A 4 -4.74 -13.63 13.87
N GLU A 5 -4.10 -12.64 14.50
CA GLU A 5 -4.36 -12.30 15.90
C GLU A 5 -5.76 -11.65 16.11
N GLY A 6 -6.35 -11.14 15.02
CA GLY A 6 -7.68 -10.54 15.02
C GLY A 6 -8.82 -11.51 14.66
N THR A 7 -9.91 -10.91 14.19
CA THR A 7 -11.08 -11.63 13.66
C THR A 7 -10.82 -12.01 12.20
N ILE A 8 -11.17 -13.23 11.80
CA ILE A 8 -11.17 -13.64 10.39
C ILE A 8 -12.61 -13.53 9.87
N ARG A 9 -12.78 -12.85 8.73
CA ARG A 9 -14.05 -12.83 7.98
C ARG A 9 -13.84 -13.39 6.59
N ALA A 10 -14.43 -14.54 6.30
CA ALA A 10 -14.35 -15.22 5.02
C ALA A 10 -15.76 -15.51 4.50
N GLY A 11 -16.18 -14.86 3.41
CA GLY A 11 -17.47 -15.21 2.76
C GLY A 11 -17.48 -16.60 2.11
N GLY A 12 -16.30 -17.21 1.95
CA GLY A 12 -16.11 -18.55 1.38
C GLY A 12 -15.93 -19.66 2.41
N MET A 13 -15.40 -20.79 1.93
CA MET A 13 -15.04 -21.95 2.74
C MET A 13 -13.62 -21.78 3.27
N CYS A 14 -13.40 -21.94 4.57
CA CYS A 14 -12.06 -21.99 5.14
C CYS A 14 -11.52 -23.42 5.04
N THR A 15 -10.56 -23.67 4.14
CA THR A 15 -9.95 -25.00 3.99
C THR A 15 -8.44 -24.98 4.16
N GLY A 16 -7.87 -26.06 4.72
CA GLY A 16 -6.43 -26.20 4.81
C GLY A 16 -5.97 -27.51 5.47
N ASN A 17 -4.70 -27.84 5.27
CA ASN A 17 -4.02 -29.00 5.85
C ASN A 17 -2.95 -28.60 6.88
N ALA A 18 -2.92 -27.33 7.29
CA ALA A 18 -2.02 -26.79 8.29
C ALA A 18 -2.81 -26.16 9.45
N ARG A 19 -2.11 -25.74 10.51
CA ARG A 19 -2.69 -24.95 11.59
C ARG A 19 -3.33 -23.67 11.06
N PHE A 20 -4.58 -23.45 11.45
CA PHE A 20 -5.41 -22.29 11.19
C PHE A 20 -5.75 -21.60 12.53
N ARG A 21 -5.31 -20.35 12.72
CA ARG A 21 -5.52 -19.60 13.97
C ARG A 21 -6.20 -18.24 13.73
N ALA A 22 -7.28 -17.99 14.47
CA ALA A 22 -7.86 -16.66 14.67
C ALA A 22 -7.74 -16.29 16.16
N GLY A 23 -7.22 -15.12 16.49
CA GLY A 23 -7.07 -14.68 17.88
C GLY A 23 -8.38 -14.16 18.50
N LYS A 24 -9.33 -13.73 17.65
CA LYS A 24 -10.71 -13.38 18.04
C LYS A 24 -11.70 -14.36 17.39
N ASP A 25 -12.80 -13.86 16.82
CA ASP A 25 -13.82 -14.68 16.16
C ASP A 25 -13.42 -15.11 14.74
N LEU A 26 -14.08 -16.15 14.23
CA LEU A 26 -14.01 -16.61 12.84
C LEU A 26 -15.41 -16.60 12.23
N TYR A 27 -15.60 -15.88 11.12
CA TYR A 27 -16.83 -15.91 10.30
C TYR A 27 -16.53 -16.61 8.99
N ALA A 28 -17.20 -17.74 8.70
CA ALA A 28 -16.98 -18.55 7.50
C ALA A 28 -18.29 -18.84 6.74
N GLY A 29 -18.54 -18.09 5.67
CA GLY A 29 -19.78 -18.09 4.89
C GLY A 29 -20.09 -19.36 4.10
N ARG A 30 -19.12 -20.27 3.92
CA ARG A 30 -19.39 -21.61 3.36
C ARG A 30 -18.93 -22.76 4.25
N GLY A 31 -18.45 -22.47 5.45
CA GLY A 31 -18.01 -23.47 6.44
C GLY A 31 -16.50 -23.56 6.62
N VAL A 32 -16.08 -24.55 7.42
CA VAL A 32 -14.69 -24.79 7.83
C VAL A 32 -14.34 -26.26 7.57
N SER A 33 -13.20 -26.53 6.93
CA SER A 33 -12.63 -27.86 6.72
C SER A 33 -11.10 -27.80 6.80
N VAL A 34 -10.59 -27.87 8.03
CA VAL A 34 -9.17 -27.69 8.33
C VAL A 34 -8.61 -28.87 9.12
N ASP A 35 -7.29 -29.06 9.05
CA ASP A 35 -6.62 -30.06 9.87
C ASP A 35 -6.63 -29.66 11.35
N ARG A 36 -6.16 -28.45 11.67
CA ARG A 36 -6.08 -27.93 13.04
C ARG A 36 -6.67 -26.52 13.13
N LEU A 37 -7.62 -26.31 14.04
CA LEU A 37 -8.31 -25.04 14.26
C LEU A 37 -8.04 -24.51 15.68
N HIS A 38 -7.65 -23.24 15.78
CA HIS A 38 -7.62 -22.49 17.05
C HIS A 38 -8.33 -21.15 16.85
N VAL A 39 -9.37 -20.87 17.63
CA VAL A 39 -10.13 -19.61 17.57
C VAL A 39 -10.31 -19.10 18.99
N GLY A 40 -9.74 -17.92 19.29
CA GLY A 40 -9.82 -17.35 20.64
C GLY A 40 -11.24 -16.94 21.05
N GLY A 41 -12.11 -16.67 20.08
CA GLY A 41 -13.54 -16.38 20.26
C GLY A 41 -14.46 -17.45 19.67
N LEU A 42 -15.54 -17.01 19.02
CA LEU A 42 -16.57 -17.88 18.43
C LEU A 42 -16.31 -18.18 16.95
N VAL A 43 -16.78 -19.33 16.48
CA VAL A 43 -16.84 -19.68 15.06
C VAL A 43 -18.27 -19.55 14.56
N HIS A 44 -18.51 -18.63 13.64
CA HIS A 44 -19.79 -18.37 12.99
C HIS A 44 -19.81 -19.04 11.61
N VAL A 45 -20.79 -19.92 11.39
CA VAL A 45 -21.00 -20.63 10.12
C VAL A 45 -22.50 -20.74 9.81
N PRO A 46 -22.93 -20.72 8.54
CA PRO A 46 -24.33 -20.95 8.19
C PRO A 46 -24.87 -22.32 8.64
N ASP A 47 -26.19 -22.38 8.81
CA ASP A 47 -26.90 -23.64 9.02
C ASP A 47 -26.60 -24.63 7.88
N GLY A 48 -26.24 -25.87 8.23
CA GLY A 48 -25.88 -26.91 7.27
C GLY A 48 -24.52 -26.75 6.57
N ALA A 49 -23.79 -25.66 6.80
CA ALA A 49 -22.43 -25.50 6.27
C ALA A 49 -21.47 -26.55 6.85
N ALA A 50 -20.47 -26.96 6.07
CA ALA A 50 -19.47 -27.92 6.51
C ALA A 50 -18.69 -27.38 7.73
N TYR A 51 -18.47 -28.25 8.71
CA TYR A 51 -17.61 -27.96 9.86
C TYR A 51 -16.83 -29.24 10.20
N ASP A 52 -15.63 -29.35 9.63
CA ASP A 52 -14.75 -30.52 9.68
C ASP A 52 -13.38 -30.09 10.22
N VAL A 53 -13.07 -30.47 11.46
CA VAL A 53 -11.77 -30.25 12.08
C VAL A 53 -11.16 -31.61 12.40
N ARG A 54 -10.02 -31.95 11.78
CA ARG A 54 -9.55 -33.35 11.71
C ARG A 54 -8.70 -33.78 12.90
N THR A 55 -7.74 -32.97 13.33
CA THR A 55 -6.70 -33.41 14.28
C THR A 55 -6.67 -32.59 15.57
N PHE A 56 -7.04 -31.31 15.56
CA PHE A 56 -7.04 -30.49 16.78
C PHE A 56 -8.02 -29.34 16.67
N GLU A 57 -8.83 -29.13 17.72
CA GLU A 57 -9.78 -28.03 17.84
C GLU A 57 -9.65 -27.36 19.21
N GLU A 58 -9.54 -26.04 19.20
CA GLU A 58 -9.62 -25.19 20.39
C GLU A 58 -10.38 -23.91 20.02
N VAL A 59 -11.67 -23.86 20.35
CA VAL A 59 -12.56 -22.75 19.98
C VAL A 59 -13.44 -22.36 21.18
N GLY A 60 -13.84 -21.09 21.28
CA GLY A 60 -14.76 -20.60 22.32
C GLY A 60 -16.21 -21.08 22.14
N GLY A 61 -16.56 -21.58 20.96
CA GLY A 61 -17.86 -22.14 20.62
C GLY A 61 -18.15 -22.04 19.12
N VAL A 62 -19.15 -22.79 18.66
CA VAL A 62 -19.62 -22.73 17.26
C VAL A 62 -21.05 -22.21 17.26
N VAL A 63 -21.27 -21.10 16.55
CA VAL A 63 -22.58 -20.47 16.33
C VAL A 63 -23.03 -20.76 14.91
N ARG A 64 -24.26 -21.27 14.81
CA ARG A 64 -24.92 -21.58 13.54
C ARG A 64 -25.89 -20.47 13.21
N GLU A 65 -25.53 -19.61 12.27
CA GLU A 65 -26.34 -18.45 11.87
C GLU A 65 -25.96 -17.97 10.46
N PRO A 66 -26.81 -17.19 9.77
CA PRO A 66 -26.43 -16.55 8.53
C PRO A 66 -25.14 -15.74 8.70
N VAL A 67 -24.13 -16.06 7.89
CA VAL A 67 -22.86 -15.33 7.84
C VAL A 67 -22.82 -14.57 6.54
N ASP A 68 -22.97 -13.25 6.63
CA ASP A 68 -22.68 -12.33 5.54
C ASP A 68 -21.34 -11.64 5.82
N VAL A 69 -20.49 -11.62 4.80
CA VAL A 69 -19.18 -10.99 4.85
C VAL A 69 -19.14 -10.03 3.69
N ASP A 70 -19.21 -8.74 4.01
CA ASP A 70 -19.04 -7.67 3.03
C ASP A 70 -17.77 -7.93 2.22
N THR A 71 -17.85 -7.70 0.91
CA THR A 71 -16.64 -7.69 0.10
C THR A 71 -15.70 -6.62 0.67
N PRO A 72 -14.40 -6.93 0.82
CA PRO A 72 -13.44 -6.05 1.51
C PRO A 72 -13.29 -4.68 0.84
N CYS A 73 -13.79 -4.55 -0.40
CA CYS A 73 -13.90 -3.28 -1.10
C CYS A 73 -15.11 -3.27 -2.06
N ASP A 74 -15.46 -2.09 -2.56
CA ASP A 74 -16.24 -1.95 -3.80
C ASP A 74 -15.33 -2.36 -4.97
N CYS A 75 -15.15 -3.67 -5.14
CA CYS A 75 -14.15 -4.24 -6.05
C CYS A 75 -14.63 -4.25 -7.51
N GLU A 76 -15.66 -3.45 -7.83
CA GLU A 76 -16.06 -3.16 -9.19
C GLU A 76 -14.90 -2.52 -9.96
N PRO A 77 -14.60 -2.97 -11.19
CA PRO A 77 -13.49 -2.41 -11.97
C PRO A 77 -13.51 -0.88 -12.12
N SER A 78 -14.71 -0.28 -12.12
CA SER A 78 -14.95 1.17 -12.20
C SER A 78 -14.66 1.94 -10.91
N ARG A 79 -14.49 1.24 -9.80
CA ARG A 79 -14.24 1.80 -8.46
C ARG A 79 -12.79 1.65 -8.02
N LEU A 80 -12.03 0.82 -8.74
CA LEU A 80 -10.60 0.70 -8.56
C LEU A 80 -9.89 1.98 -9.02
N LEU A 81 -8.81 2.34 -8.33
CA LEU A 81 -7.95 3.45 -8.74
C LEU A 81 -7.35 3.15 -10.13
N ASP A 82 -7.47 4.09 -11.05
CA ASP A 82 -6.87 4.00 -12.38
C ASP A 82 -5.40 4.43 -12.31
N ILE A 83 -4.53 3.46 -12.00
CA ILE A 83 -3.10 3.71 -11.79
C ILE A 83 -2.42 4.15 -13.09
N ASP A 84 -2.82 3.60 -14.24
CA ASP A 84 -2.32 4.01 -15.57
C ASP A 84 -2.60 5.50 -15.79
N ALA A 85 -3.85 5.92 -15.60
CA ALA A 85 -4.23 7.32 -15.73
C ALA A 85 -3.49 8.25 -14.74
N VAL A 86 -3.29 7.80 -13.49
CA VAL A 86 -2.50 8.53 -12.49
C VAL A 86 -1.06 8.70 -12.98
N VAL A 87 -0.37 7.61 -13.34
CA VAL A 87 1.03 7.65 -13.79
C VAL A 87 1.17 8.51 -15.05
N ALA A 88 0.28 8.36 -16.03
CA ALA A 88 0.29 9.13 -17.27
C ALA A 88 0.15 10.64 -17.01
N SER A 89 -0.63 11.05 -16.00
CA SER A 89 -0.82 12.48 -15.68
C SER A 89 0.45 13.19 -15.19
N TYR A 90 1.44 12.44 -14.67
CA TYR A 90 2.69 12.98 -14.15
C TYR A 90 3.89 12.84 -15.11
N ARG A 91 3.64 12.39 -16.35
CA ARG A 91 4.69 12.28 -17.38
C ARG A 91 5.37 13.61 -17.69
N ASP A 92 4.59 14.68 -17.80
CA ASP A 92 5.07 16.02 -18.13
C ASP A 92 4.91 17.02 -16.95
N ASP A 93 4.28 16.61 -15.84
CA ASP A 93 4.09 17.39 -14.61
C ASP A 93 4.85 16.76 -13.43
N ASN A 94 6.18 16.68 -13.55
CA ASN A 94 7.07 16.16 -12.53
C ASN A 94 8.22 17.14 -12.23
N ASP A 95 8.95 16.84 -11.16
CA ASP A 95 10.04 17.63 -10.63
C ASP A 95 11.43 17.10 -11.06
N ASP A 96 11.48 16.15 -12.01
CA ASP A 96 12.72 15.47 -12.41
C ASP A 96 13.79 16.44 -12.88
N ALA A 97 13.41 17.37 -13.77
CA ALA A 97 14.33 18.36 -14.32
C ALA A 97 14.91 19.31 -13.24
N MET A 98 14.11 19.65 -12.23
CA MET A 98 14.54 20.46 -11.10
C MET A 98 15.52 19.69 -10.20
N ALA A 99 15.32 18.38 -10.06
CA ALA A 99 16.21 17.49 -9.33
C ALA A 99 17.42 16.98 -10.14
N GLY A 100 17.53 17.36 -11.41
CA GLY A 100 18.60 16.89 -12.30
C GLY A 100 18.49 15.40 -12.66
N LEU A 101 17.27 14.85 -12.60
CA LEU A 101 16.95 13.46 -12.92
C LEU A 101 16.45 13.35 -14.36
N SER A 102 16.49 12.13 -14.90
CA SER A 102 15.89 11.81 -16.20
C SER A 102 14.99 10.58 -16.11
N PRO A 103 13.94 10.47 -16.95
CA PRO A 103 13.02 9.32 -16.90
C PRO A 103 13.69 7.95 -17.05
N GLY A 104 14.76 7.87 -17.82
CA GLY A 104 15.52 6.63 -18.04
C GLY A 104 16.54 6.30 -16.95
N GLN A 105 16.74 7.16 -15.96
CA GLN A 105 17.86 7.05 -15.01
C GLN A 105 17.84 5.77 -14.17
N LEU A 106 16.64 5.26 -13.86
CA LEU A 106 16.47 4.03 -13.08
C LEU A 106 16.22 2.79 -13.95
N GLY A 107 16.27 2.92 -15.27
CA GLY A 107 15.86 1.86 -16.18
C GLY A 107 16.84 0.70 -16.32
N GLU A 108 18.12 0.88 -16.02
CA GLU A 108 19.15 -0.18 -15.95
C GLU A 108 20.25 0.22 -14.94
N GLY A 109 20.99 -0.76 -14.40
CA GLY A 109 22.16 -0.54 -13.55
C GLY A 109 22.14 -1.31 -12.22
N ASP A 110 23.24 -1.25 -11.47
CA ASP A 110 23.43 -1.97 -10.20
C ASP A 110 24.16 -1.08 -9.18
N GLY A 111 23.93 -1.30 -7.89
CA GLY A 111 24.55 -0.54 -6.80
C GLY A 111 24.14 0.93 -6.77
N ARG A 112 22.94 1.25 -7.27
CA ARG A 112 22.47 2.64 -7.41
C ARG A 112 21.89 3.11 -6.08
N SER A 113 22.21 4.34 -5.69
CA SER A 113 21.60 5.02 -4.55
C SER A 113 21.13 6.41 -5.01
N VAL A 114 19.84 6.69 -4.85
CA VAL A 114 19.22 7.96 -5.24
C VAL A 114 18.57 8.61 -4.04
N THR A 115 18.90 9.87 -3.80
CA THR A 115 18.28 10.68 -2.76
C THR A 115 17.22 11.58 -3.36
N LEU A 116 16.02 11.55 -2.80
CA LEU A 116 14.87 12.30 -3.28
C LEU A 116 14.37 13.23 -2.16
N ASP A 117 14.33 14.52 -2.47
CA ASP A 117 13.67 15.53 -1.67
C ASP A 117 12.18 15.56 -1.96
N CYS A 118 11.41 16.38 -1.23
CA CYS A 118 9.97 16.53 -1.46
C CYS A 118 9.66 16.86 -2.93
N GLY A 119 8.79 16.07 -3.57
CA GLY A 119 8.50 16.23 -4.99
C GLY A 119 7.83 15.03 -5.65
N ARG A 120 7.59 15.16 -6.94
CA ARG A 120 6.97 14.16 -7.83
C ARG A 120 8.00 13.76 -8.87
N TYR A 121 8.28 12.47 -9.00
CA TYR A 121 9.32 11.97 -9.89
C TYR A 121 8.76 10.96 -10.87
N TYR A 122 9.22 11.00 -12.11
CA TYR A 122 8.73 10.12 -13.16
C TYR A 122 9.86 9.28 -13.74
N PHE A 123 9.65 7.98 -13.87
CA PHE A 123 10.59 7.08 -14.51
C PHE A 123 9.89 6.22 -15.56
N ASP A 124 10.57 5.99 -16.68
CA ASP A 124 10.05 5.11 -17.73
C ASP A 124 9.89 3.67 -17.22
N ARG A 125 10.82 3.24 -16.36
CA ARG A 125 10.87 1.94 -15.70
C ARG A 125 11.90 1.96 -14.57
N ILE A 126 11.79 1.01 -13.65
CA ILE A 126 12.84 0.73 -12.65
C ILE A 126 13.32 -0.70 -12.88
N ALA A 127 14.55 -0.87 -13.35
CA ALA A 127 15.11 -2.20 -13.55
C ALA A 127 16.62 -2.27 -13.32
N GLY A 128 17.17 -3.48 -13.20
CA GLY A 128 18.59 -3.76 -13.01
C GLY A 128 18.88 -4.56 -11.73
N GLY A 129 20.06 -4.37 -11.15
CA GLY A 129 20.53 -5.00 -9.91
C GLY A 129 19.95 -4.35 -8.66
N SER A 130 20.81 -3.96 -7.73
CA SER A 130 20.43 -3.32 -6.47
C SER A 130 20.09 -1.83 -6.63
N LEU A 131 19.12 -1.37 -5.83
CA LEU A 131 18.68 0.03 -5.76
C LEU A 131 18.38 0.42 -4.31
N GLU A 132 18.92 1.56 -3.90
CA GLU A 132 18.58 2.25 -2.66
C GLU A 132 17.92 3.59 -2.97
N LEU A 133 16.80 3.86 -2.31
CA LEU A 133 16.16 5.17 -2.28
C LEU A 133 16.28 5.79 -0.89
N VAL A 134 16.76 7.02 -0.82
CA VAL A 134 16.81 7.83 0.40
C VAL A 134 15.76 8.94 0.29
N ILE A 135 14.72 8.85 1.10
CA ILE A 135 13.54 9.72 1.04
C ILE A 135 13.62 10.77 2.14
N ARG A 136 13.80 12.04 1.76
CA ARG A 136 14.00 13.17 2.68
C ARG A 136 12.73 13.96 3.02
N GLY A 137 11.69 13.82 2.20
CA GLY A 137 10.41 14.49 2.39
C GLY A 137 9.26 13.65 1.85
N ARG A 138 8.15 14.30 1.52
CA ARG A 138 7.02 13.63 0.87
C ARG A 138 7.30 13.46 -0.62
N VAL A 139 7.44 12.22 -1.04
CA VAL A 139 7.85 11.84 -2.38
C VAL A 139 6.74 11.04 -3.05
N ALA A 140 6.40 11.39 -4.29
CA ALA A 140 5.63 10.53 -5.16
C ALA A 140 6.50 10.08 -6.34
N ILE A 141 6.57 8.78 -6.62
CA ILE A 141 7.28 8.22 -7.76
C ILE A 141 6.26 7.54 -8.69
N PHE A 142 6.32 7.88 -9.96
CA PHE A 142 5.46 7.34 -11.01
C PHE A 142 6.32 6.56 -12.01
N VAL A 143 6.04 5.26 -12.16
CA VAL A 143 6.78 4.36 -13.03
C VAL A 143 5.86 3.92 -14.16
N ALA A 144 6.21 4.32 -15.39
CA ALA A 144 5.40 4.13 -16.60
C ALA A 144 5.33 2.68 -17.12
N SER A 145 6.08 1.78 -16.49
CA SER A 145 6.22 0.39 -16.90
C SER A 145 6.55 -0.46 -15.68
N ASP A 146 7.23 -1.59 -15.88
CA ASP A 146 7.55 -2.54 -14.82
C ASP A 146 8.60 -1.99 -13.83
N PHE A 147 8.48 -2.46 -12.58
CA PHE A 147 9.51 -2.38 -11.55
C PHE A 147 10.10 -3.78 -11.39
N SER A 148 11.33 -4.00 -11.85
CA SER A 148 11.96 -5.32 -11.87
C SER A 148 13.42 -5.27 -11.43
N LEU A 149 13.71 -5.64 -10.17
CA LEU A 149 15.08 -5.68 -9.65
C LEU A 149 15.57 -7.12 -9.44
N THR A 150 16.78 -7.39 -9.91
CA THR A 150 17.49 -8.65 -9.69
C THR A 150 18.29 -8.66 -8.39
N GLY A 151 18.53 -7.49 -7.79
CA GLY A 151 19.19 -7.33 -6.50
C GLY A 151 18.27 -6.74 -5.43
N PRO A 152 18.81 -6.44 -4.23
CA PRO A 152 18.02 -5.89 -3.13
C PRO A 152 17.46 -4.51 -3.46
N PHE A 153 16.22 -4.28 -3.02
CA PHE A 153 15.59 -2.97 -2.96
C PHE A 153 15.56 -2.48 -1.52
N VAL A 154 16.11 -1.28 -1.28
CA VAL A 154 16.14 -0.65 0.05
C VAL A 154 15.53 0.73 -0.04
N VAL A 155 14.63 1.04 0.89
CA VAL A 155 14.09 2.40 1.06
C VAL A 155 14.42 2.89 2.46
N ARG A 156 15.12 4.01 2.56
CA ARG A 156 15.44 4.69 3.82
C ARG A 156 14.67 5.99 3.92
N PHE A 157 14.03 6.21 5.06
CA PHE A 157 13.35 7.46 5.37
C PHE A 157 14.19 8.31 6.32
N GLU A 158 14.45 9.56 5.95
CA GLU A 158 14.87 10.58 6.91
C GLU A 158 13.64 11.06 7.73
N PRO A 159 13.83 11.84 8.81
CA PRO A 159 12.69 12.35 9.59
C PRO A 159 11.70 13.15 8.73
N GLY A 160 10.45 12.66 8.64
CA GLY A 160 9.40 13.28 7.82
C GLY A 160 9.34 12.78 6.37
N GLY A 161 10.18 11.80 6.01
CA GLY A 161 10.12 11.12 4.72
C GLY A 161 8.87 10.23 4.61
N GLU A 162 8.20 10.32 3.47
CA GLU A 162 7.05 9.49 3.06
C GLU A 162 7.16 9.22 1.56
N LEU A 163 6.73 8.04 1.11
CA LEU A 163 6.82 7.62 -0.27
C LEU A 163 5.49 7.02 -0.76
N ASP A 164 4.96 7.59 -1.82
CA ASP A 164 3.96 6.96 -2.67
C ASP A 164 4.62 6.48 -3.95
N LEU A 165 4.60 5.17 -4.18
CA LEU A 165 5.17 4.55 -5.36
C LEU A 165 4.05 3.99 -6.23
N PHE A 166 3.85 4.57 -7.40
CA PHE A 166 2.91 4.13 -8.42
C PHE A 166 3.66 3.43 -9.53
N VAL A 167 3.30 2.17 -9.79
CA VAL A 167 3.87 1.36 -10.87
C VAL A 167 2.73 0.97 -11.79
N ASP A 168 2.73 1.47 -13.03
CA ASP A 168 1.72 1.11 -14.02
C ASP A 168 1.81 -0.38 -14.39
N GLY A 169 3.04 -0.89 -14.51
CA GLY A 169 3.32 -2.28 -14.84
C GLY A 169 3.27 -3.26 -13.65
N ASN A 170 4.00 -4.36 -13.80
CA ASN A 170 4.16 -5.39 -12.79
C ASN A 170 5.35 -5.09 -11.87
N VAL A 171 5.36 -5.74 -10.70
CA VAL A 171 6.47 -5.64 -9.74
C VAL A 171 7.11 -7.01 -9.59
N VAL A 172 8.43 -7.08 -9.81
CA VAL A 172 9.22 -8.30 -9.78
C VAL A 172 10.48 -8.10 -8.93
N ALA A 173 10.60 -8.91 -7.88
CA ALA A 173 11.70 -8.93 -6.94
C ALA A 173 12.36 -10.31 -6.94
N MET A 174 13.60 -10.41 -7.44
CA MET A 174 14.33 -11.68 -7.48
C MET A 174 15.21 -11.92 -6.24
N ASP A 175 15.52 -10.86 -5.49
CA ASP A 175 16.24 -10.92 -4.23
C ASP A 175 15.35 -10.46 -3.07
N THR A 176 15.85 -10.57 -1.85
CA THR A 176 15.15 -10.20 -0.63
C THR A 176 14.94 -8.69 -0.61
N TRP A 177 13.69 -8.28 -0.45
CA TRP A 177 13.34 -6.87 -0.31
C TRP A 177 13.22 -6.50 1.17
N THR A 178 13.89 -5.41 1.56
CA THR A 178 13.77 -4.80 2.89
C THR A 178 13.36 -3.35 2.70
N VAL A 179 12.06 -3.12 2.76
CA VAL A 179 11.44 -1.89 2.27
C VAL A 179 10.53 -1.36 3.36
N GLY A 180 10.60 -0.07 3.67
CA GLY A 180 9.72 0.55 4.66
C GLY A 180 10.33 0.72 6.06
N ASP A 181 9.51 1.21 6.97
CA ASP A 181 9.79 1.30 8.42
C ASP A 181 8.71 0.49 9.16
N PRO A 182 9.02 -0.68 9.75
CA PRO A 182 8.05 -1.50 10.48
C PRO A 182 7.35 -0.79 11.64
N ASP A 183 7.99 0.23 12.22
CA ASP A 183 7.38 1.03 13.29
C ASP A 183 6.40 2.09 12.73
N ARG A 184 6.46 2.37 11.42
CA ARG A 184 5.66 3.38 10.71
C ARG A 184 5.35 2.95 9.27
N PRO A 185 4.62 1.83 9.06
CA PRO A 185 4.40 1.30 7.73
C PRO A 185 3.55 2.22 6.84
N SER A 186 2.79 3.14 7.44
CA SER A 186 2.07 4.22 6.74
C SER A 186 2.94 5.18 5.93
N ARG A 187 4.26 5.22 6.16
CA ARG A 187 5.19 6.04 5.37
C ARG A 187 5.39 5.56 3.94
N LEU A 188 4.97 4.34 3.61
CA LEU A 188 5.10 3.81 2.27
C LEU A 188 3.76 3.28 1.76
N ARG A 189 3.33 3.82 0.63
CA ARG A 189 2.18 3.30 -0.12
C ARG A 189 2.65 2.86 -1.51
N LEU A 190 2.37 1.60 -1.87
CA LEU A 190 2.72 1.01 -3.15
C LEU A 190 1.44 0.70 -3.93
N TYR A 191 1.30 1.30 -5.11
CA TYR A 191 0.18 1.11 -6.03
C TYR A 191 0.66 0.39 -7.28
N VAL A 192 0.06 -0.75 -7.61
CA VAL A 192 0.44 -1.59 -8.76
C VAL A 192 -0.73 -1.70 -9.74
N GLY A 193 -0.55 -1.16 -10.94
CA GLY A 193 -1.51 -1.18 -12.05
C GLY A 193 -1.53 -2.50 -12.82
N GLY A 194 -0.40 -3.22 -12.81
CA GLY A 194 -0.22 -4.48 -13.52
C GLY A 194 -1.24 -5.56 -13.11
N ALA A 195 -1.72 -6.30 -14.11
CA ALA A 195 -2.64 -7.43 -13.91
C ALA A 195 -1.93 -8.80 -13.81
N GLY A 196 -0.60 -8.80 -13.95
CA GLY A 196 0.23 -9.99 -13.87
C GLY A 196 0.58 -10.37 -12.43
N THR A 197 1.85 -10.69 -12.20
CA THR A 197 2.34 -11.11 -10.89
C THR A 197 3.02 -9.95 -10.17
N PHE A 198 2.69 -9.78 -8.89
CA PHE A 198 3.58 -9.14 -7.93
C PHE A 198 4.45 -10.24 -7.34
N ASP A 199 5.64 -10.43 -7.89
CA ASP A 199 6.54 -11.52 -7.55
C ASP A 199 7.57 -11.08 -6.51
N LEU A 200 7.54 -11.72 -5.34
CA LEU A 200 8.52 -11.58 -4.27
C LEU A 200 9.27 -12.91 -4.11
N GLY A 201 10.12 -13.25 -5.09
CA GLY A 201 10.73 -14.56 -5.24
C GLY A 201 11.50 -15.02 -4.01
N ALA A 202 12.34 -14.16 -3.43
CA ALA A 202 13.09 -14.46 -2.22
C ALA A 202 12.32 -14.18 -0.91
N GLY A 203 11.14 -13.56 -1.01
CA GLY A 203 10.41 -13.01 0.15
C GLY A 203 11.04 -11.73 0.68
N GLY A 204 10.94 -11.50 1.99
CA GLY A 204 11.53 -10.34 2.66
C GLY A 204 10.65 -9.73 3.74
N ALA A 205 11.02 -8.52 4.13
CA ALA A 205 10.30 -7.70 5.10
C ALA A 205 9.84 -6.40 4.42
N ILE A 206 8.53 -6.23 4.32
CA ILE A 206 7.92 -5.08 3.67
C ILE A 206 7.08 -4.35 4.72
N ALA A 207 7.34 -3.07 4.94
CA ALA A 207 6.53 -2.18 5.76
C ALA A 207 5.89 -1.14 4.85
N ALA A 208 4.68 -1.44 4.37
CA ALA A 208 3.96 -0.65 3.39
C ALA A 208 2.47 -0.98 3.34
N HIS A 209 1.68 -0.06 2.77
CA HIS A 209 0.34 -0.35 2.27
C HIS A 209 0.39 -0.64 0.78
N VAL A 210 0.07 -1.87 0.41
CA VAL A 210 0.11 -2.35 -0.98
C VAL A 210 -1.31 -2.38 -1.54
N TYR A 211 -1.52 -1.66 -2.64
CA TYR A 211 -2.74 -1.66 -3.44
C TYR A 211 -2.44 -2.22 -4.83
N ALA A 212 -2.77 -3.49 -5.05
CA ALA A 212 -2.49 -4.25 -6.28
C ALA A 212 -3.73 -5.04 -6.73
N PRO A 213 -4.88 -4.37 -6.96
CA PRO A 213 -6.21 -4.99 -7.04
C PRO A 213 -6.37 -5.98 -8.20
N ARG A 214 -5.49 -5.90 -9.21
CA ARG A 214 -5.50 -6.75 -10.40
C ARG A 214 -4.38 -7.79 -10.37
N ALA A 215 -3.39 -7.65 -9.50
CA ALA A 215 -2.21 -8.50 -9.45
C ALA A 215 -2.42 -9.77 -8.61
N GLU A 216 -1.71 -10.82 -8.99
CA GLU A 216 -1.52 -12.00 -8.14
C GLU A 216 -0.19 -11.86 -7.38
N LEU A 217 -0.25 -11.79 -6.04
CA LEU A 217 0.94 -11.85 -5.21
C LEU A 217 1.48 -13.28 -5.22
N VAL A 218 2.73 -13.45 -5.63
CA VAL A 218 3.44 -14.74 -5.63
C VAL A 218 4.67 -14.62 -4.76
N THR A 219 4.82 -15.50 -3.77
CA THR A 219 6.07 -15.58 -3.00
C THR A 219 6.33 -17.00 -2.49
N PRO A 220 7.43 -17.63 -2.94
CA PRO A 220 7.88 -18.90 -2.38
C PRO A 220 8.77 -18.70 -1.15
N GLY A 221 9.40 -17.53 -1.00
CA GLY A 221 10.14 -17.12 0.19
C GLY A 221 9.24 -16.75 1.37
N ALA A 222 9.84 -16.58 2.55
CA ALA A 222 9.13 -16.08 3.72
C ALA A 222 8.86 -14.57 3.56
N LEU A 223 7.62 -14.15 3.76
CA LEU A 223 7.21 -12.75 3.68
C LEU A 223 6.66 -12.28 5.02
N GLU A 224 7.25 -11.21 5.55
CA GLU A 224 6.72 -10.48 6.69
C GLU A 224 6.28 -9.09 6.22
N LEU A 225 4.98 -8.80 6.32
CA LEU A 225 4.37 -7.55 5.91
C LEU A 225 3.91 -6.78 7.15
N TYR A 226 4.32 -5.52 7.27
CA TYR A 226 3.76 -4.54 8.21
C TYR A 226 2.96 -3.53 7.38
N GLY A 227 1.69 -3.28 7.73
CA GLY A 227 0.80 -2.43 6.94
C GLY A 227 -0.40 -3.20 6.39
N SER A 228 -0.69 -3.07 5.10
CA SER A 228 -1.87 -3.72 4.50
C SER A 228 -1.59 -4.22 3.09
N LEU A 229 -2.31 -5.25 2.67
CA LEU A 229 -2.24 -5.80 1.32
C LEU A 229 -3.63 -5.95 0.74
N PHE A 230 -3.85 -5.28 -0.39
CA PHE A 230 -5.02 -5.48 -1.22
C PHE A 230 -4.61 -6.01 -2.58
N ALA A 231 -4.90 -7.28 -2.86
CA ALA A 231 -4.51 -7.96 -4.10
C ALA A 231 -5.66 -8.81 -4.67
N ARG A 232 -5.64 -9.08 -5.97
CA ARG A 232 -6.65 -9.94 -6.62
C ARG A 232 -6.60 -11.36 -6.06
N ARG A 233 -5.38 -11.88 -5.89
CA ARG A 233 -5.11 -13.24 -5.44
C ARG A 233 -3.75 -13.31 -4.77
N MET A 234 -3.59 -14.28 -3.88
CA MET A 234 -2.31 -14.62 -3.28
C MET A 234 -1.99 -16.10 -3.53
N ALA A 235 -0.78 -16.37 -4.02
CA ALA A 235 -0.20 -17.69 -4.22
C ALA A 235 1.13 -17.75 -3.44
N VAL A 236 1.00 -18.03 -2.14
CA VAL A 236 2.10 -17.98 -1.17
C VAL A 236 2.42 -19.40 -0.73
N SER A 237 3.65 -19.86 -0.98
CA SER A 237 4.12 -21.17 -0.51
C SER A 237 5.08 -21.08 0.68
N GLY A 238 5.73 -19.94 0.88
CA GLY A 238 6.52 -19.66 2.07
C GLY A 238 5.65 -19.20 3.27
N PRO A 239 6.22 -19.06 4.47
CA PRO A 239 5.53 -18.42 5.59
C PRO A 239 5.12 -16.98 5.25
N LEU A 240 3.87 -16.60 5.54
CA LEU A 240 3.39 -15.23 5.46
C LEU A 240 2.93 -14.77 6.85
N THR A 241 3.48 -13.65 7.30
CA THR A 241 3.04 -12.93 8.50
C THR A 241 2.58 -11.53 8.07
N VAL A 242 1.39 -11.11 8.49
CA VAL A 242 0.87 -9.76 8.23
C VAL A 242 0.57 -9.08 9.56
N HIS A 243 1.28 -8.00 9.85
CA HIS A 243 1.03 -7.08 10.95
C HIS A 243 0.19 -5.92 10.40
N TYR A 244 -1.13 -6.00 10.58
CA TYR A 244 -2.04 -4.99 10.06
C TYR A 244 -1.86 -3.66 10.80
N ASP A 245 -1.54 -2.59 10.06
CA ASP A 245 -1.52 -1.23 10.59
C ASP A 245 -2.85 -0.54 10.32
N GLU A 246 -3.59 -0.25 11.38
CA GLU A 246 -4.88 0.43 11.32
C GLU A 246 -4.75 1.90 10.89
N ALA A 247 -3.55 2.50 10.96
CA ALA A 247 -3.33 3.88 10.52
C ALA A 247 -3.63 4.09 9.03
N ILE A 248 -3.71 3.03 8.22
CA ILE A 248 -4.19 3.11 6.83
C ILE A 248 -5.63 3.59 6.71
N LEU A 249 -6.45 3.36 7.73
CA LEU A 249 -7.84 3.79 7.75
C LEU A 249 -7.96 5.31 7.86
N ASP A 250 -6.92 5.95 8.41
CA ASP A 250 -6.79 7.39 8.54
C ASP A 250 -5.89 7.97 7.42
N ALA A 251 -5.37 7.12 6.52
CA ALA A 251 -4.52 7.57 5.43
C ALA A 251 -5.34 8.32 4.37
N GLY A 252 -5.06 9.62 4.22
CA GLY A 252 -5.88 10.50 3.40
C GLY A 252 -6.89 11.31 4.20
N ASP A 253 -6.94 11.14 5.53
CA ASP A 253 -7.47 12.19 6.39
C ASP A 253 -6.74 13.48 6.04
N SER A 254 -7.53 14.53 5.82
CA SER A 254 -6.97 15.85 5.59
C SER A 254 -5.99 16.11 6.72
N CYS A 255 -4.72 16.37 6.36
CA CYS A 255 -3.71 16.79 7.33
C CYS A 255 -4.38 17.82 8.24
N PRO A 256 -4.27 17.74 9.57
CA PRO A 256 -4.56 18.90 10.38
C PRO A 256 -3.61 19.96 9.83
N MET A 257 -4.19 20.87 9.06
CA MET A 257 -3.49 22.07 8.61
C MET A 257 -2.80 22.57 9.86
N PRO A 258 -1.46 22.80 9.85
CA PRO A 258 -0.86 23.48 10.97
C PRO A 258 -1.69 24.74 11.14
N GLY A 259 -2.44 24.79 12.24
CA GLY A 259 -3.46 25.83 12.44
C GLY A 259 -2.83 27.21 12.43
N THR A 260 -1.50 27.26 12.51
CA THR A 260 -0.71 28.45 12.33
C THR A 260 0.28 28.36 11.17
N CYS A 261 0.41 29.44 10.40
CA CYS A 261 1.34 29.57 9.28
C CYS A 261 1.99 30.96 9.26
N SER A 262 3.16 31.07 8.64
CA SER A 262 3.87 32.32 8.37
C SER A 262 3.96 32.62 6.87
N SER A 263 3.85 31.58 6.04
CA SER A 263 3.76 31.67 4.59
C SER A 263 2.91 30.53 4.01
N CYS A 264 2.45 30.67 2.76
CA CYS A 264 1.73 29.63 2.03
C CYS A 264 2.51 28.30 1.90
N ARG A 265 3.84 28.31 2.04
CA ARG A 265 4.68 27.09 2.02
C ARG A 265 4.42 26.21 3.24
N ASP A 266 4.09 26.83 4.38
CA ASP A 266 3.73 26.13 5.62
C ASP A 266 2.39 25.39 5.47
N CYS A 267 1.58 25.79 4.49
CA CYS A 267 0.29 25.21 4.15
C CYS A 267 0.36 24.31 2.92
N GLY A 268 1.53 23.80 2.54
CA GLY A 268 1.69 22.93 1.37
C GLY A 268 1.33 23.62 0.06
N ASN A 269 1.74 24.88 -0.10
CA ASN A 269 1.40 25.77 -1.22
C ASN A 269 -0.09 26.16 -1.32
N GLN A 270 -0.86 25.90 -0.26
CA GLN A 270 -2.22 26.47 -0.09
C GLN A 270 -2.17 27.77 0.71
N ALA A 271 -3.33 28.42 0.88
CA ALA A 271 -3.39 29.76 1.43
C ALA A 271 -3.04 29.81 2.92
N CYS A 272 -2.17 30.76 3.26
CA CYS A 272 -1.89 31.17 4.62
C CYS A 272 -2.56 32.52 4.89
N VAL A 273 -3.62 32.52 5.70
CA VAL A 273 -4.48 33.69 5.91
C VAL A 273 -4.60 34.00 7.39
N ASP A 274 -4.23 35.23 7.78
CA ASP A 274 -4.19 35.67 9.19
C ASP A 274 -3.41 34.71 10.09
N GLY A 275 -2.37 34.11 9.51
CA GLY A 275 -1.52 33.16 10.18
C GLY A 275 -2.16 31.81 10.42
N ALA A 276 -3.19 31.41 9.68
CA ALA A 276 -3.76 30.06 9.68
C ALA A 276 -3.90 29.52 8.24
N CYS A 277 -3.62 28.22 8.05
CA CYS A 277 -3.87 27.59 6.76
C CYS A 277 -5.38 27.43 6.53
N GLY A 278 -5.85 27.77 5.32
CA GLY A 278 -7.28 27.73 5.02
C GLY A 278 -7.62 28.06 3.58
N LEU A 279 -8.84 28.58 3.36
CA LEU A 279 -9.29 29.01 2.04
C LEU A 279 -8.64 30.34 1.65
N CYS A 280 -8.19 30.45 0.40
CA CYS A 280 -7.67 31.71 -0.12
C CYS A 280 -8.79 32.76 -0.25
N ARG A 281 -8.48 34.03 0.00
CA ARG A 281 -9.36 35.19 -0.23
C ARG A 281 -8.94 35.98 -1.46
N SER A 282 -7.65 35.95 -1.78
CA SER A 282 -7.03 36.64 -2.91
C SER A 282 -5.78 35.91 -3.39
N ASP A 283 -5.29 36.27 -4.58
CA ASP A 283 -4.08 35.68 -5.18
C ASP A 283 -2.83 35.87 -4.29
N ALA A 284 -2.81 36.92 -3.47
CA ALA A 284 -1.72 37.20 -2.55
C ALA A 284 -1.59 36.17 -1.41
N ASP A 285 -2.65 35.40 -1.12
CA ASP A 285 -2.63 34.36 -0.11
C ASP A 285 -1.92 33.09 -0.61
N CYS A 286 -1.73 32.98 -1.93
CA CYS A 286 -1.20 31.81 -2.61
C CYS A 286 0.30 31.94 -2.90
N CYS A 287 0.99 30.80 -2.90
CA CYS A 287 2.38 30.75 -3.36
C CYS A 287 2.40 30.92 -4.87
N ALA A 288 3.08 31.95 -5.37
CA ALA A 288 3.33 32.09 -6.81
C ALA A 288 3.91 30.78 -7.38
N PRO A 289 3.41 30.27 -8.52
CA PRO A 289 2.53 30.93 -9.50
C PRO A 289 1.02 30.68 -9.32
N LEU A 290 0.56 30.23 -8.14
CA LEU A 290 -0.83 29.88 -7.92
C LEU A 290 -1.69 31.14 -7.66
N VAL A 291 -2.92 31.14 -8.20
CA VAL A 291 -3.96 32.15 -7.98
C VAL A 291 -5.12 31.59 -7.18
N CYS A 292 -5.88 32.48 -6.55
CA CYS A 292 -7.01 32.10 -5.73
C CYS A 292 -8.28 31.90 -6.58
N ALA A 293 -8.75 30.66 -6.66
CA ALA A 293 -10.01 30.35 -7.32
C ALA A 293 -10.89 29.47 -6.42
N ALA A 294 -12.13 29.93 -6.19
CA ALA A 294 -13.11 29.22 -5.37
C ALA A 294 -12.56 28.79 -3.99
N GLY A 295 -11.73 29.64 -3.37
CA GLY A 295 -11.14 29.37 -2.06
C GLY A 295 -9.93 28.42 -2.08
N ARG A 296 -9.42 28.04 -3.25
CA ARG A 296 -8.23 27.18 -3.39
C ARG A 296 -7.14 27.88 -4.18
N CYS A 297 -5.88 27.63 -3.80
CA CYS A 297 -4.74 28.05 -4.60
C CYS A 297 -4.54 27.05 -5.74
N ILE A 298 -4.77 27.51 -6.97
CA ILE A 298 -4.65 26.70 -8.19
C ILE A 298 -3.69 27.38 -9.17
N PRO A 299 -3.05 26.65 -10.10
CA PRO A 299 -2.29 27.28 -11.18
C PRO A 299 -3.17 28.24 -11.98
N GLU A 300 -2.63 29.37 -12.45
CA GLU A 300 -3.36 30.27 -13.36
C GLU A 300 -3.93 29.46 -14.54
N PRO A 301 -5.27 29.41 -14.70
CA PRO A 301 -5.85 28.83 -15.89
C PRO A 301 -5.59 29.80 -17.05
N PHE A 302 -4.95 29.30 -18.11
CA PHE A 302 -4.89 30.01 -19.39
C PHE A 302 -6.28 30.30 -19.95
#